data_AF-A0A938RZX2-F1
#
_entry.id   AF-A0A938RZX2-F1
#
_cell.length_a   1.000
_cell.length_b   1.000
_cell.length_c   1.000
_cell.angle_alpha   90.00
_cell.angle_beta   90.00
_cell.angle_gamma   90.00
#
_symmetry.space_group_name_H-M   'P 1'
#
loop_
_entity.id
_entity.type
_entity.pdbx_description
1 polymer ?
#
loop_
_entity_poly.entity_id
_entity_poly.type
_entity_poly.pdbx_seq_one_letter_code
_entity_poly.pdbx_strand_id
1 'polypeptide(L)'
;MASEKARRRATPEKALELIESWRQDAGKVEALEQDVSRALVAGDLPQARRSFTEYREQVLAHLAREEDVSFPAAEKRAPSQGGPIRSLRVAHIGIRSDLEQVASQLALGHMGAARAVFSAFRDTFAAHERLEDQLIELLRKTP
;
A
#
# COMPACT_ATOMS: atom_id res chain seq x y z
N MET A 1 31.99 -8.61 -7.45
CA MET A 1 31.78 -7.30 -8.14
C MET A 1 30.29 -7.14 -8.37
N ALA A 2 29.60 -6.48 -7.44
CA ALA A 2 28.15 -6.25 -7.53
C ALA A 2 27.88 -5.02 -8.39
N SER A 3 26.86 -5.13 -9.24
CA SER A 3 26.54 -4.24 -10.35
C SER A 3 26.23 -2.81 -9.91
N GLU A 4 27.08 -1.88 -10.33
CA GLU A 4 26.97 -0.42 -10.15
C GLU A 4 25.84 0.20 -11.01
N LYS A 5 25.14 -0.59 -11.82
CA LYS A 5 24.18 -0.11 -12.83
C LYS A 5 22.72 0.00 -12.39
N ALA A 6 22.35 -0.40 -11.17
CA ALA A 6 20.96 -0.30 -10.68
C ALA A 6 20.68 0.93 -9.80
N ARG A 7 21.69 1.72 -9.41
CA ARG A 7 21.52 2.97 -8.65
C ARG A 7 21.28 4.17 -9.57
N ARG A 8 20.30 4.09 -10.49
CA ARG A 8 19.80 5.30 -11.13
C ARG A 8 19.13 6.14 -10.05
N ARG A 9 19.84 7.19 -9.59
CA ARG A 9 19.34 8.21 -8.67
C ARG A 9 18.00 8.71 -9.21
N ALA A 10 16.89 8.35 -8.56
CA ALA A 10 15.62 8.99 -8.82
C ALA A 10 15.80 10.49 -8.54
N THR A 11 15.46 11.33 -9.52
CA THR A 11 15.41 12.77 -9.33
C THR A 11 14.21 13.12 -8.42
N PRO A 12 14.19 14.31 -7.81
CA PRO A 12 13.06 14.74 -6.99
C PRO A 12 11.70 14.69 -7.70
N GLU A 13 11.63 15.04 -8.99
CA GLU A 13 10.41 14.91 -9.81
C GLU A 13 10.00 13.45 -9.96
N LYS A 14 10.98 12.56 -10.11
CA LYS A 14 10.75 11.12 -10.19
C LYS A 14 10.23 10.55 -8.88
N ALA A 15 10.55 11.14 -7.73
CA ALA A 15 9.98 10.71 -6.45
C ALA A 15 8.46 10.96 -6.39
N LEU A 16 8.03 12.13 -6.87
CA LEU A 16 6.62 12.50 -6.93
C LEU A 16 5.86 11.61 -7.92
N GLU A 17 6.39 11.44 -9.13
CA GLU A 17 5.83 10.53 -10.14
C GLU A 17 5.71 9.09 -9.64
N LEU A 18 6.66 8.63 -8.81
CA LEU A 18 6.65 7.27 -8.27
C LEU A 18 5.59 7.05 -7.19
N ILE A 19 5.32 8.03 -6.32
CA ILE A 19 4.20 7.97 -5.36
C ILE A 19 2.88 8.05 -6.14
N GLU A 20 2.78 8.94 -7.12
CA GLU A 20 1.58 9.11 -7.93
C GLU A 20 1.30 7.92 -8.85
N SER A 21 2.33 7.17 -9.28
CA SER A 21 2.16 6.05 -10.21
C SER A 21 1.31 4.89 -9.68
N TRP A 22 1.25 4.69 -8.36
CA TRP A 22 0.32 3.72 -7.77
C TRP A 22 -1.15 4.08 -8.10
N ARG A 23 -1.44 5.39 -8.19
CA ARG A 23 -2.78 5.89 -8.55
C ARG A 23 -3.13 5.66 -10.01
N GLN A 24 -2.14 5.42 -10.87
CA GLN A 24 -2.40 5.06 -12.28
C GLN A 24 -2.95 3.64 -12.41
N ASP A 25 -2.62 2.76 -11.46
CA ASP A 25 -3.14 1.39 -11.36
C ASP A 25 -4.34 1.27 -10.40
N ALA A 26 -4.84 2.39 -9.84
CA ALA A 26 -5.92 2.40 -8.85
C ALA A 26 -7.17 1.64 -9.30
N GLY A 27 -7.55 1.74 -10.58
CA GLY A 27 -8.70 1.02 -11.11
C GLY A 27 -8.58 -0.51 -11.01
N LYS A 28 -7.37 -1.06 -11.13
CA LYS A 28 -7.13 -2.50 -10.95
C LYS A 28 -7.23 -2.88 -9.48
N VAL A 29 -6.65 -2.07 -8.59
CA VAL A 29 -6.64 -2.32 -7.15
C VAL A 29 -8.05 -2.23 -6.56
N GLU A 30 -8.83 -1.22 -6.97
CA GLU A 30 -10.25 -1.07 -6.61
C GLU A 30 -11.10 -2.25 -7.09
N ALA A 31 -10.90 -2.70 -8.33
CA ALA A 31 -11.62 -3.87 -8.84
C ALA A 31 -11.34 -5.12 -7.99
N LEU A 32 -10.07 -5.35 -7.63
CA LEU A 32 -9.66 -6.46 -6.76
C LEU A 32 -10.24 -6.31 -5.34
N GLU A 33 -10.23 -5.12 -4.77
CA GLU A 33 -10.83 -4.83 -3.45
C GLU A 33 -12.33 -5.15 -3.44
N GLN A 34 -13.05 -4.75 -4.49
CA GLN A 34 -14.46 -5.08 -4.67
C GLN A 34 -14.69 -6.58 -4.84
N ASP A 35 -13.84 -7.29 -5.58
CA ASP A 35 -13.94 -8.75 -5.73
C ASP A 35 -13.77 -9.47 -4.39
N VAL A 36 -12.79 -9.05 -3.57
CA VAL A 36 -12.60 -9.57 -2.21
C VAL A 36 -13.84 -9.34 -1.38
N SER A 37 -14.35 -8.10 -1.37
CA SER A 37 -15.54 -7.71 -0.60
C SER A 37 -16.77 -8.53 -1.01
N ARG A 38 -17.03 -8.67 -2.32
CA ARG A 38 -18.14 -9.47 -2.84
C ARG A 38 -18.03 -10.93 -2.42
N ALA A 39 -16.85 -11.54 -2.56
CA ALA A 39 -16.65 -12.94 -2.21
C ALA A 39 -16.80 -13.18 -0.69
N LEU A 40 -16.29 -12.27 0.15
CA LEU A 40 -16.45 -12.32 1.61
C LEU A 40 -17.92 -12.19 2.03
N VAL A 41 -18.70 -11.33 1.38
CA VAL A 41 -20.14 -11.16 1.65
C VAL A 41 -20.94 -12.38 1.19
N ALA A 42 -20.60 -12.94 0.02
CA ALA A 42 -21.28 -14.11 -0.53
C ALA A 42 -20.93 -15.42 0.19
N GLY A 43 -19.90 -15.43 1.03
CA GLY A 43 -19.40 -16.66 1.66
C GLY A 43 -18.63 -17.58 0.70
N ASP A 44 -18.22 -17.07 -0.46
CA ASP A 44 -17.43 -17.82 -1.45
C ASP A 44 -15.96 -17.84 -1.03
N LEU A 45 -15.60 -18.81 -0.19
CA LEU A 45 -14.24 -18.96 0.33
C LEU A 45 -13.18 -19.17 -0.78
N PRO A 46 -13.38 -20.03 -1.79
CA PRO A 46 -12.44 -20.16 -2.91
C PRO A 46 -12.20 -18.85 -3.65
N GLN A 47 -13.26 -18.09 -3.98
CA GLN A 47 -13.11 -16.81 -4.64
C GLN A 47 -12.45 -15.77 -3.74
N ALA A 48 -12.85 -15.71 -2.46
CA ALA A 48 -12.26 -14.78 -1.50
C ALA A 48 -10.75 -14.99 -1.36
N ARG A 49 -10.29 -16.25 -1.29
CA ARG A 49 -8.85 -16.57 -1.24
C ARG A 49 -8.12 -16.12 -2.51
N ARG A 50 -8.67 -16.37 -3.69
CA ARG A 50 -8.05 -15.99 -4.96
C ARG A 50 -7.93 -14.46 -5.09
N SER A 51 -9.05 -13.76 -4.99
CA SER A 51 -9.08 -12.30 -5.12
C SER A 51 -8.26 -11.62 -4.02
N PHE A 52 -8.28 -12.15 -2.79
CA PHE A 52 -7.50 -11.57 -1.70
C PHE A 52 -6.00 -11.76 -1.90
N THR A 53 -5.57 -12.89 -2.45
CA THR A 53 -4.16 -13.12 -2.74
C THR A 53 -3.65 -12.09 -3.75
N GLU A 54 -4.36 -11.89 -4.87
CA GLU A 54 -3.95 -10.92 -5.87
C GLU A 54 -4.02 -9.48 -5.33
N TYR A 55 -5.07 -9.12 -4.60
CA TYR A 55 -5.18 -7.82 -3.94
C TYR A 55 -4.01 -7.56 -2.98
N ARG A 56 -3.70 -8.54 -2.11
CA ARG A 56 -2.59 -8.46 -1.16
C ARG A 56 -1.26 -8.26 -1.85
N GLU A 57 -1.00 -8.97 -2.95
CA GLU A 57 0.24 -8.82 -3.72
C GLU A 57 0.40 -7.41 -4.28
N GLN A 58 -0.68 -6.81 -4.80
CA GLN A 58 -0.65 -5.42 -5.28
C GLN A 58 -0.34 -4.44 -4.14
N VAL A 59 -1.03 -4.57 -3.00
CA VAL A 59 -0.79 -3.69 -1.84
C VAL A 59 0.64 -3.85 -1.33
N LEU A 60 1.17 -5.06 -1.22
CA LEU A 60 2.56 -5.25 -0.77
C LEU A 60 3.59 -4.68 -1.75
N ALA A 61 3.33 -4.79 -3.07
CA ALA A 61 4.18 -4.19 -4.09
C ALA A 61 4.18 -2.66 -4.03
N HIS A 62 3.02 -2.06 -3.72
CA HIS A 62 2.90 -0.62 -3.44
C HIS A 62 3.81 -0.20 -2.29
N LEU A 63 3.63 -0.81 -1.11
CA LEU A 63 4.40 -0.44 0.08
C LEU A 63 5.91 -0.59 -0.15
N ALA A 64 6.33 -1.65 -0.85
CA ALA A 64 7.73 -1.89 -1.17
C ALA A 64 8.31 -0.79 -2.08
N ARG A 65 7.57 -0.40 -3.14
CA ARG A 65 7.97 0.69 -4.03
C ARG A 65 8.16 2.00 -3.27
N GLU A 66 7.24 2.29 -2.36
CA GLU A 66 7.34 3.48 -1.52
C GLU A 66 8.56 3.45 -0.62
N GLU A 67 8.77 2.35 0.09
CA GLU A 67 9.84 2.21 1.07
C GLU A 67 11.24 2.18 0.45
N ASP A 68 11.38 1.53 -0.71
CA ASP A 68 12.66 1.34 -1.39
C ASP A 68 13.05 2.52 -2.29
N VAL A 69 12.07 3.28 -2.78
CA VAL A 69 12.30 4.29 -3.82
C VAL A 69 11.72 5.66 -3.45
N SER A 70 10.41 5.73 -3.19
CA SER A 70 9.73 7.01 -3.02
C SER A 70 10.14 7.75 -1.74
N PHE A 71 10.12 7.05 -0.60
CA PHE A 71 10.46 7.63 0.71
C PHE A 71 11.91 8.09 0.76
N PRO A 72 12.93 7.30 0.35
CA PRO A 72 14.31 7.78 0.33
C PRO A 72 14.51 9.03 -0.56
N ALA A 73 13.82 9.08 -1.70
CA ALA A 73 13.91 10.23 -2.60
C ALA A 73 13.21 11.47 -2.03
N ALA A 74 12.05 11.29 -1.38
CA ALA A 74 11.32 12.34 -0.67
C ALA A 74 12.11 12.90 0.52
N GLU A 75 12.72 12.04 1.34
CA GLU A 75 13.57 12.43 2.47
C GLU A 75 14.78 13.27 2.00
N LYS A 76 15.34 12.93 0.84
CA LYS A 76 16.44 13.70 0.25
C LYS A 76 15.99 15.07 -0.27
N ARG A 77 14.79 15.16 -0.86
CA ARG A 77 14.23 16.42 -1.37
C ARG A 77 13.83 17.35 -0.23
N ALA A 78 13.19 16.82 0.80
CA ALA A 78 12.63 17.58 1.90
C ALA A 78 13.07 17.01 3.27
N PRO A 79 14.34 17.18 3.67
CA PRO A 79 14.87 16.57 4.91
C PRO A 79 14.12 17.02 6.18
N SER A 80 13.57 18.23 6.19
CA SER A 80 12.76 18.77 7.28
C SER A 80 11.38 18.11 7.40
N GLN A 81 10.95 17.33 6.39
CA GLN A 81 9.64 16.68 6.30
C GLN A 81 9.69 15.19 6.67
N GLY A 82 10.66 14.76 7.48
CA GLY A 82 10.76 13.36 7.92
C GLY A 82 9.60 12.88 8.81
N GLY A 83 8.73 13.77 9.29
CA GLY A 83 7.56 13.42 10.12
C GLY A 83 6.53 12.57 9.37
N PRO A 84 5.92 13.08 8.29
CA PRO A 84 4.98 12.33 7.45
C PRO A 84 5.47 10.95 7.00
N ILE A 85 6.73 10.86 6.57
CA ILE A 85 7.33 9.58 6.11
C ILE A 85 7.45 8.57 7.26
N ARG A 86 7.80 9.02 8.47
CA ARG A 86 7.77 8.14 9.65
C ARG A 86 6.36 7.63 9.94
N SER A 87 5.34 8.50 9.84
CA SER A 87 3.94 8.11 10.03
C SER A 87 3.48 7.07 8.99
N LEU A 88 3.86 7.25 7.72
CA LEU A 88 3.59 6.27 6.66
C LEU A 88 4.26 4.92 6.94
N ARG A 89 5.53 4.90 7.35
CA ARG A 89 6.22 3.65 7.72
C ARG A 89 5.53 2.93 8.89
N VAL A 90 5.01 3.66 9.88
CA VAL A 90 4.21 3.07 10.96
C VAL A 90 2.89 2.51 10.42
N ALA A 91 2.20 3.23 9.54
CA ALA A 91 0.98 2.75 8.90
C ALA A 91 1.22 1.46 8.10
N HIS A 92 2.35 1.35 7.41
CA HIS A 92 2.71 0.15 6.64
C HIS A 92 2.87 -1.10 7.52
N ILE A 93 3.34 -0.96 8.76
CA ILE A 93 3.40 -2.08 9.72
C ILE A 93 1.98 -2.57 10.03
N GLY A 94 1.05 -1.64 10.30
CA GLY A 94 -0.36 -1.94 10.54
C GLY A 94 -1.01 -2.63 9.34
N ILE A 95 -0.82 -2.08 8.14
CA ILE A 95 -1.33 -2.66 6.88
C ILE A 95 -0.85 -4.10 6.69
N ARG A 96 0.44 -4.38 6.88
CA ARG A 96 0.98 -5.75 6.74
C ARG A 96 0.37 -6.71 7.74
N SER A 97 0.26 -6.28 9.01
CA SER A 97 -0.38 -7.05 10.07
C SER A 97 -1.84 -7.37 9.74
N ASP A 98 -2.60 -6.40 9.23
CA ASP A 98 -4.00 -6.60 8.87
C ASP A 98 -4.15 -7.57 7.68
N LEU A 99 -3.31 -7.44 6.64
CA LEU A 99 -3.30 -8.37 5.50
C LEU A 99 -2.97 -9.81 5.93
N GLU A 100 -2.02 -9.98 6.85
CA GLU A 100 -1.67 -11.30 7.41
C GLU A 100 -2.81 -11.90 8.25
N GLN A 101 -3.52 -11.06 8.99
CA GLN A 101 -4.70 -11.50 9.75
C GLN A 101 -5.83 -11.95 8.80
N VAL A 102 -6.14 -11.19 7.73
CA VAL A 102 -7.13 -11.62 6.73
C VAL A 102 -6.71 -12.94 6.09
N ALA A 103 -5.45 -13.08 5.68
CA ALA A 103 -4.91 -14.31 5.11
C ALA A 103 -5.12 -15.51 6.05
N SER A 104 -4.83 -15.31 7.34
CA SER A 104 -4.96 -16.35 8.37
C SER A 104 -6.42 -16.76 8.58
N GLN A 105 -7.35 -15.80 8.66
CA GLN A 105 -8.78 -16.12 8.81
C GLN A 105 -9.34 -16.84 7.57
N LEU A 106 -8.91 -16.44 6.36
CA LEU A 106 -9.26 -17.15 5.13
C LEU A 106 -8.68 -18.57 5.09
N ALA A 107 -7.46 -18.78 5.58
CA ALA A 107 -6.85 -20.11 5.67
C ALA A 107 -7.64 -21.04 6.61
N LEU A 108 -8.16 -20.50 7.72
CA LEU A 108 -9.02 -21.21 8.67
C LEU A 108 -10.48 -21.37 8.19
N GLY A 109 -10.88 -20.68 7.12
CA GLY A 109 -12.27 -20.69 6.62
C GLY A 109 -13.23 -19.84 7.46
N HIS A 110 -12.70 -18.99 8.35
CA HIS A 110 -13.48 -18.10 9.21
C HIS A 110 -13.95 -16.85 8.43
N MET A 111 -14.93 -17.01 7.55
CA MET A 111 -15.38 -15.96 6.62
C MET A 111 -15.85 -14.68 7.32
N GLY A 112 -16.59 -14.80 8.43
CA GLY A 112 -17.05 -13.64 9.21
C GLY A 112 -15.90 -12.84 9.83
N ALA A 113 -14.90 -13.54 10.38
CA ALA A 113 -13.71 -12.91 10.94
C ALA A 113 -12.84 -12.28 9.83
N ALA A 114 -12.64 -12.99 8.72
CA ALA A 114 -11.93 -12.46 7.55
C ALA A 114 -12.58 -11.17 7.03
N ARG A 115 -13.91 -11.14 6.94
CA ARG A 115 -14.67 -9.95 6.54
C ARG A 115 -14.51 -8.79 7.52
N ALA A 116 -14.57 -9.06 8.83
CA ALA A 116 -14.40 -8.02 9.84
C ALA A 116 -13.00 -7.40 9.77
N VAL A 117 -11.95 -8.22 9.68
CA VAL A 117 -10.57 -7.75 9.55
C VAL A 117 -10.38 -7.00 8.23
N PHE A 118 -10.90 -7.50 7.11
CA PHE A 118 -10.78 -6.83 5.81
C PHE A 118 -11.49 -5.46 5.79
N SER A 119 -12.63 -5.34 6.48
CA SER A 119 -13.31 -4.05 6.64
C SER A 119 -12.46 -3.06 7.45
N ALA A 120 -11.88 -3.49 8.56
CA ALA A 120 -11.01 -2.64 9.38
C ALA A 120 -9.73 -2.24 8.63
N PHE A 121 -9.14 -3.19 7.90
CA PHE A 121 -8.00 -2.95 7.01
C PHE A 121 -8.28 -1.82 6.02
N ARG A 122 -9.45 -1.81 5.36
CA ARG A 122 -9.81 -0.76 4.40
C ARG A 122 -9.80 0.64 5.04
N ASP A 123 -10.26 0.75 6.28
CA ASP A 123 -10.24 2.03 7.00
C ASP A 123 -8.80 2.47 7.31
N THR A 124 -7.94 1.53 7.73
CA THR A 124 -6.50 1.75 7.92
C THR A 124 -5.82 2.17 6.61
N PHE A 125 -6.10 1.48 5.51
CA PHE A 125 -5.51 1.75 4.20
C PHE A 125 -5.94 3.13 3.68
N ALA A 126 -7.22 3.47 3.76
CA ALA A 126 -7.70 4.80 3.40
C ALA A 126 -7.07 5.91 4.25
N ALA A 127 -6.75 5.64 5.52
CA ALA A 127 -6.02 6.60 6.37
C ALA A 127 -4.56 6.79 5.93
N HIS A 128 -3.91 5.71 5.49
CA HIS A 128 -2.58 5.75 4.89
C HIS A 128 -2.57 6.53 3.56
N GLU A 129 -3.54 6.31 2.67
CA GLU A 129 -3.67 7.07 1.41
C GLU A 129 -3.81 8.58 1.64
N ARG A 130 -4.52 8.99 2.70
CA ARG A 130 -4.62 10.41 3.10
C ARG A 130 -3.29 10.99 3.58
N LEU A 131 -2.45 10.19 4.23
CA LEU A 131 -1.09 10.60 4.62
C LEU A 131 -0.19 10.75 3.39
N GLU A 132 -0.34 9.88 2.39
CA GLU A 132 0.36 10.02 1.11
C GLU A 132 -0.06 11.30 0.39
N ASP A 133 -1.36 11.61 0.33
CA ASP A 133 -1.86 12.86 -0.27
C ASP A 133 -1.20 14.08 0.38
N GLN A 134 -1.10 14.07 1.71
CA GLN A 134 -0.43 15.14 2.45
C GLN A 134 1.07 15.22 2.12
N LEU A 135 1.76 14.09 2.00
CA LEU A 135 3.17 14.05 1.62
C LEU A 135 3.37 14.59 0.21
N ILE A 136 2.54 14.18 -0.76
CA ILE A 136 2.58 14.67 -2.14
C ILE A 136 2.44 16.20 -2.16
N GLU A 137 1.45 16.74 -1.44
CA GLU A 137 1.23 18.18 -1.37
C GLU A 137 2.39 18.94 -0.74
N LEU A 138 3.05 18.37 0.27
CA LEU A 138 4.25 18.94 0.87
C LEU A 138 5.44 18.95 -0.10
N LEU A 139 5.64 17.85 -0.84
CA LEU A 139 6.72 17.71 -1.81
C LEU A 139 6.53 18.63 -3.03
N ARG A 140 5.28 18.92 -3.43
CA ARG A 140 4.95 19.91 -4.46
C ARG A 140 5.29 21.34 -4.04
N LYS A 141 5.12 21.67 -2.75
CA LYS A 141 5.38 23.01 -2.19
C LYS A 141 6.85 23.24 -1.83
N THR A 142 7.62 22.17 -1.67
CA THR A 142 9.06 22.25 -1.39
C THR A 142 9.79 22.37 -2.73
N PRO A 143 10.54 23.46 -3.00
CA PRO A 143 11.24 23.67 -4.27
C PRO A 143 12.33 22.62 -4.55
#